data_AF-A0A955YPX0-F1
#
_entry.id   AF-A0A955YPX0-F1
#
_cell.length_a   1.000
_cell.length_b   1.000
_cell.length_c   1.000
_cell.angle_alpha   90.00
_cell.angle_beta   90.00
_cell.angle_gamma   90.00
#
_symmetry.space_group_name_H-M   'P 1'
#
loop_
_entity.id
_entity.type
_entity.pdbx_description
1 polymer ?
#
loop_
_entity_poly.entity_id
_entity_poly.type
_entity_poly.pdbx_seq_one_letter_code
_entity_poly.pdbx_strand_id
1 'polypeptide(L)'
;MIYTAFVALGVVLGFGITRNLGPEVALRSPAKVTYAALGGAVVGAFLLQLPADALGWSPEAETVTRWGGRTVLGGLLGGWLSVELMKRHIGHVAPTGDAFAVGLPLSLGMGRLGCVFAGCCPGVPLDASSPWARVSLALHDEPRFPATLL
;
A
#
# COMPACT_ATOMS: atom_id res chain seq x y z
N MET A 1 5.80 11.68 -8.70
CA MET A 1 4.99 11.18 -9.84
C MET A 1 5.27 9.71 -10.18
N ILE A 2 6.52 9.26 -10.19
CA ILE A 2 6.87 7.84 -10.46
C ILE A 2 6.27 6.88 -9.42
N TYR A 3 6.42 7.17 -8.13
CA TYR A 3 5.87 6.34 -7.04
C TYR A 3 4.36 6.05 -7.18
N THR A 4 3.56 7.09 -7.41
CA THR A 4 2.09 6.97 -7.54
C THR A 4 1.68 6.13 -8.75
N ALA A 5 2.47 6.15 -9.84
CA ALA A 5 2.23 5.32 -11.01
C ALA A 5 2.46 3.84 -10.72
N PHE A 6 3.54 3.50 -10.00
CA PHE A 6 3.83 2.12 -9.58
C PHE A 6 2.78 1.59 -8.60
N VAL A 7 2.32 2.41 -7.65
CA VAL A 7 1.24 2.01 -6.73
C VAL A 7 -0.06 1.76 -7.51
N ALA A 8 -0.44 2.65 -8.42
CA ALA A 8 -1.64 2.47 -9.24
C ALA A 8 -1.53 1.21 -10.11
N LEU A 9 -0.37 0.97 -10.72
CA LEU A 9 -0.09 -0.24 -11.49
C LEU A 9 -0.21 -1.49 -10.62
N GLY A 10 0.35 -1.48 -9.40
CA GLY A 10 0.25 -2.58 -8.44
C GLY A 10 -1.19 -2.92 -8.09
N VAL A 11 -2.03 -1.91 -7.84
CA VAL A 11 -3.47 -2.10 -7.55
C VAL A 11 -4.20 -2.68 -8.76
N VAL A 12 -3.94 -2.17 -9.97
CA VAL A 12 -4.58 -2.66 -11.21
C VAL A 12 -4.17 -4.10 -11.51
N LEU A 13 -2.87 -4.41 -11.42
CA LEU A 13 -2.35 -5.76 -11.63
C LEU A 13 -2.84 -6.71 -10.55
N GLY A 14 -2.80 -6.32 -9.28
CA GLY A 14 -3.31 -7.12 -8.16
C GLY A 14 -4.79 -7.44 -8.35
N PHE A 15 -5.61 -6.46 -8.71
CA PHE A 15 -7.02 -6.67 -8.99
C PHE A 15 -7.28 -7.55 -10.21
N GLY A 16 -6.53 -7.34 -11.31
CA GLY A 16 -6.65 -8.14 -12.53
C GLY A 16 -6.24 -9.59 -12.33
N ILE A 17 -5.14 -9.83 -11.60
CA ILE A 17 -4.64 -11.16 -11.25
C ILE A 17 -5.63 -11.86 -10.33
N THR A 18 -6.13 -11.21 -9.27
CA THR A 18 -7.16 -11.77 -8.39
C THR A 18 -8.42 -12.18 -9.15
N ARG A 19 -8.82 -11.44 -10.20
CA ARG A 19 -9.95 -11.84 -11.05
C ARG A 19 -9.66 -13.03 -11.96
N ASN A 20 -8.41 -13.19 -12.40
CA ASN A 20 -8.01 -14.24 -13.32
C ASN A 20 -7.59 -15.56 -12.63
N LEU A 21 -7.33 -15.55 -11.31
CA LEU A 21 -6.94 -16.75 -10.56
C LEU A 21 -8.07 -17.81 -10.38
N GLY A 22 -9.29 -17.52 -10.84
CA GLY A 22 -10.30 -18.55 -11.06
C GLY A 22 -11.63 -18.32 -10.34
N PRO A 23 -12.69 -19.01 -10.78
CA PRO A 23 -14.06 -18.83 -10.29
C PRO A 23 -14.19 -19.13 -8.81
N GLU A 24 -13.37 -19.99 -8.18
CA GLU A 24 -13.50 -20.29 -6.74
C GLU A 24 -13.25 -19.06 -5.83
N VAL A 25 -12.33 -18.17 -6.23
CA VAL A 25 -12.03 -16.92 -5.52
C VAL A 25 -13.03 -15.82 -5.90
N ALA A 26 -13.45 -15.78 -7.17
CA ALA A 26 -14.46 -14.85 -7.68
C ALA A 26 -15.90 -15.17 -7.21
N LEU A 27 -16.21 -16.44 -6.92
CA LEU A 27 -17.49 -16.92 -6.40
C LEU A 27 -17.64 -16.63 -4.91
N ARG A 28 -16.53 -16.56 -4.16
CA ARG A 28 -16.53 -16.25 -2.71
C ARG A 28 -16.67 -14.76 -2.41
N SER A 29 -16.25 -13.87 -3.29
CA SER A 29 -16.32 -12.42 -3.06
C SER A 29 -17.27 -11.73 -4.03
N PRO A 30 -18.42 -11.19 -3.58
CA PRO A 30 -19.29 -10.39 -4.42
C PRO A 30 -18.50 -9.19 -4.95
N ALA A 31 -18.63 -8.87 -6.25
CA ALA A 31 -17.91 -7.74 -6.86
C ALA A 31 -18.09 -6.43 -6.08
N LYS A 32 -19.28 -6.24 -5.46
CA LYS A 32 -19.59 -5.11 -4.57
C LYS A 32 -18.64 -5.01 -3.37
N VAL A 33 -18.23 -6.14 -2.78
CA VAL A 33 -17.29 -6.20 -1.65
C VAL A 33 -15.90 -5.78 -2.09
N THR A 34 -15.45 -6.22 -3.26
CA THR A 34 -14.13 -5.82 -3.79
C THR A 34 -14.07 -4.33 -4.12
N TYR A 35 -15.13 -3.78 -4.75
CA TYR A 35 -15.19 -2.35 -5.00
C TYR A 35 -15.31 -1.53 -3.71
N ALA A 36 -16.07 -2.02 -2.72
CA ALA A 36 -16.13 -1.39 -1.40
C ALA A 36 -14.74 -1.36 -0.75
N ALA A 37 -13.99 -2.46 -0.80
CA ALA A 37 -12.63 -2.55 -0.27
C ALA A 37 -11.70 -1.51 -0.92
N LEU A 38 -11.70 -1.41 -2.25
CA LEU A 38 -10.86 -0.46 -2.99
C LEU A 38 -11.25 0.99 -2.67
N GLY A 39 -12.54 1.31 -2.70
CA GLY A 39 -13.04 2.65 -2.37
C GLY A 39 -12.75 3.03 -0.92
N GLY A 40 -13.01 2.13 0.01
CA GLY A 40 -12.74 2.33 1.44
C GLY A 40 -11.26 2.44 1.74
N ALA A 41 -10.38 1.72 1.03
CA ALA A 41 -8.94 1.86 1.18
C ALA A 41 -8.44 3.23 0.69
N VAL A 42 -8.93 3.72 -0.45
CA VAL A 42 -8.58 5.06 -0.93
C VAL A 42 -9.08 6.11 0.05
N VAL A 43 -10.37 6.08 0.41
CA VAL A 43 -10.97 7.06 1.33
C VAL A 43 -10.29 6.99 2.70
N GLY A 44 -10.04 5.80 3.24
CA GLY A 44 -9.40 5.61 4.54
C GLY A 44 -7.96 6.12 4.57
N ALA A 45 -7.20 5.93 3.49
CA ALA A 45 -5.83 6.44 3.40
C ALA A 45 -5.74 7.97 3.51
N PHE A 46 -6.74 8.67 2.98
CA PHE A 46 -6.86 10.13 3.13
C PHE A 46 -7.48 10.53 4.47
N LEU A 47 -8.54 9.83 4.91
CA LEU A 47 -9.29 10.18 6.11
C LEU A 47 -8.43 10.08 7.38
N LEU A 48 -7.56 9.08 7.46
CA LEU A 48 -6.67 8.91 8.61
C LEU A 48 -5.45 9.85 8.57
N GLN A 49 -5.10 10.41 7.41
CA GLN A 49 -4.05 11.42 7.30
C GLN A 49 -4.51 12.78 7.84
N LEU A 50 -5.75 13.18 7.55
CA LEU A 50 -6.30 14.48 7.97
C LEU A 50 -6.12 14.78 9.47
N PRO A 51 -6.44 13.86 10.42
CA PRO A 51 -6.17 14.09 11.83
C PRO A 51 -4.68 14.03 12.17
N ALA A 52 -3.88 13.20 11.49
CA ALA A 52 -2.44 13.12 11.74
C ALA A 52 -1.71 14.43 11.40
N ASP A 53 -2.08 15.08 10.29
CA ASP A 53 -1.56 16.39 9.92
C ASP A 53 -2.18 17.51 10.77
N ALA A 54 -3.47 17.43 11.14
CA ALA A 54 -4.11 18.42 12.01
C ALA A 54 -3.59 18.42 13.46
N LEU A 55 -3.16 17.26 13.98
CA LEU A 55 -2.59 17.09 15.32
C LEU A 55 -1.07 17.32 15.36
N GLY A 56 -0.42 17.63 14.22
CA GLY A 56 1.01 17.92 14.15
C GLY A 56 1.91 16.72 14.48
N TRP A 57 1.42 15.49 14.30
CA TRP A 57 2.20 14.28 14.54
C TRP A 57 3.15 13.93 13.37
N SER A 58 3.11 14.68 12.26
CA SER A 58 3.99 14.51 11.12
C SER A 58 5.22 15.44 11.20
N PRO A 59 6.45 14.91 11.30
CA PRO A 59 7.68 15.72 11.29
C PRO A 59 7.99 16.36 9.92
N GLU A 60 7.24 16.03 8.87
CA GLU A 60 7.39 16.54 7.50
C GLU A 60 6.35 17.63 7.13
N ALA A 61 5.69 18.22 8.14
CA ALA A 61 4.61 19.20 7.98
C ALA A 61 5.00 20.52 7.27
N GLU A 62 6.28 20.76 6.93
CA GLU A 62 6.66 21.97 6.18
C GLU A 62 6.36 21.90 4.67
N THR A 63 6.23 20.71 4.10
CA THR A 63 5.80 20.55 2.69
C THR A 63 4.37 20.01 2.62
N VAL A 64 3.42 20.83 3.08
CA VAL A 64 2.00 20.64 2.77
C VAL A 64 1.81 20.88 1.27
N THR A 65 2.12 19.88 0.45
CA THR A 65 1.50 19.80 -0.88
C THR A 65 0.00 19.64 -0.63
N ARG A 66 -0.80 20.50 -1.26
CA ARG A 66 -2.27 20.63 -1.22
C ARG A 66 -3.06 19.31 -1.44
N TRP A 67 -2.35 18.23 -1.69
CA TRP A 67 -2.75 16.84 -1.78
C TRP A 67 -1.96 16.08 -0.71
N GLY A 68 -2.40 16.17 0.55
CA GLY A 68 -1.65 15.70 1.73
C GLY A 68 -1.16 14.25 1.66
N GLY A 69 -0.39 13.86 2.68
CA GLY A 69 0.15 12.51 2.79
C GLY A 69 -0.91 11.41 2.67
N ARG A 70 -0.48 10.18 2.40
CA ARG A 70 -1.38 9.02 2.40
C ARG A 70 -0.85 8.01 3.40
N THR A 71 -1.72 7.52 4.27
CA THR A 71 -1.34 6.49 5.25
C THR A 71 -1.66 5.09 4.73
N VAL A 72 -0.69 4.18 4.85
CA VAL A 72 -0.93 2.75 4.59
C VAL A 72 -1.89 2.18 5.64
N LEU A 73 -1.75 2.60 6.90
CA LEU A 73 -2.62 2.18 8.00
C LEU A 73 -4.08 2.59 7.75
N GLY A 74 -4.32 3.84 7.34
CA GLY A 74 -5.66 4.32 7.00
C GLY A 74 -6.26 3.59 5.82
N GLY A 75 -5.45 3.23 4.82
CA GLY A 75 -5.90 2.41 3.71
C GLY A 75 -6.29 1.00 4.12
N LEU A 76 -5.50 0.34 4.96
CA LEU A 76 -5.82 -1.00 5.48
C LEU A 76 -7.10 -0.99 6.32
N LEU A 77 -7.22 -0.06 7.27
CA LEU A 77 -8.39 0.06 8.15
C LEU A 77 -9.65 0.44 7.37
N GLY A 78 -9.56 1.40 6.44
CA GLY A 78 -10.68 1.80 5.60
C GLY A 78 -11.14 0.70 4.66
N GLY A 79 -10.20 -0.05 4.08
CA GLY A 79 -10.49 -1.24 3.26
C GLY A 79 -11.20 -2.33 4.07
N TRP A 80 -10.71 -2.64 5.27
CA TRP A 80 -11.34 -3.64 6.14
C TRP A 80 -12.74 -3.23 6.61
N LEU A 81 -12.89 -1.99 7.08
CA LEU A 81 -14.17 -1.47 7.56
C LEU A 81 -15.24 -1.46 6.46
N SER A 82 -14.87 -1.01 5.25
CA SER A 82 -15.78 -0.99 4.10
C SER A 82 -16.22 -2.39 3.66
N VAL A 83 -15.34 -3.39 3.74
CA VAL A 83 -15.68 -4.80 3.47
C VAL A 83 -16.70 -5.31 4.47
N GLU A 84 -16.49 -5.09 5.76
CA GLU A 84 -17.42 -5.55 6.81
C GLU A 84 -18.77 -4.85 6.73
N LEU A 85 -18.80 -3.54 6.44
CA LEU A 85 -20.05 -2.81 6.21
C LEU A 85 -20.79 -3.33 4.97
N MET A 86 -20.07 -3.57 3.86
CA MET A 86 -20.68 -4.10 2.64
C MET A 86 -21.23 -5.51 2.85
N LYS A 87 -20.48 -6.39 3.52
CA LYS A 87 -20.93 -7.75 3.86
C LYS A 87 -22.22 -7.73 4.69
N ARG A 88 -22.29 -6.86 5.70
CA ARG A 88 -23.52 -6.65 6.49
C ARG A 88 -24.68 -6.16 5.63
N HIS A 89 -24.43 -5.22 4.72
CA HIS A 89 -25.46 -4.66 3.84
C HIS A 89 -26.07 -5.69 2.87
N ILE A 90 -25.26 -6.62 2.37
CA ILE A 90 -25.70 -7.66 1.42
C ILE A 90 -26.03 -9.00 2.09
N GLY A 91 -25.93 -9.11 3.42
CA GLY A 91 -26.17 -10.34 4.17
C GLY A 91 -25.15 -11.47 3.91
N HIS A 92 -23.93 -11.14 3.49
CA HIS A 92 -22.90 -12.12 3.15
C HIS A 92 -22.05 -12.49 4.38
N VAL A 93 -22.18 -13.73 4.85
CA VAL A 93 -21.55 -14.22 6.08
C VAL A 93 -20.21 -14.93 5.82
N ALA A 94 -19.94 -15.30 4.57
CA ALA A 94 -18.73 -16.06 4.24
C ALA A 94 -17.45 -15.21 4.38
N PRO A 95 -16.31 -15.84 4.75
CA PRO A 95 -15.02 -15.16 4.79
C PRO A 95 -14.54 -14.80 3.37
N THR A 96 -14.22 -13.53 3.17
CA THR A 96 -13.76 -12.97 1.88
C THR A 96 -12.27 -12.63 1.86
N GLY A 97 -11.55 -12.85 2.97
CA GLY A 97 -10.13 -12.50 3.13
C GLY A 97 -9.20 -13.19 2.12
N ASP A 98 -9.51 -14.43 1.75
CA ASP A 98 -8.71 -15.23 0.81
C ASP A 98 -8.58 -14.54 -0.56
N ALA A 99 -9.62 -13.81 -1.00
CA ALA A 99 -9.61 -13.09 -2.26
C ALA A 99 -8.58 -11.94 -2.28
N PHE A 100 -8.28 -11.36 -1.12
CA PHE A 100 -7.32 -10.26 -1.00
C PHE A 100 -5.89 -10.75 -0.72
N ALA A 101 -5.71 -12.02 -0.36
CA ALA A 101 -4.42 -12.58 0.05
C ALA A 101 -3.34 -12.48 -1.04
N VAL A 102 -3.72 -12.57 -2.32
CA VAL A 102 -2.77 -12.48 -3.45
C VAL A 102 -2.57 -11.03 -3.90
N GLY A 103 -3.65 -10.24 -3.95
CA GLY A 103 -3.58 -8.87 -4.47
C GLY A 103 -2.84 -7.90 -3.55
N LEU A 104 -2.95 -8.08 -2.23
CA LEU A 104 -2.33 -7.18 -1.24
C LEU A 104 -0.79 -7.21 -1.27
N PRO A 105 -0.11 -8.38 -1.18
CA PRO A 105 1.35 -8.45 -1.27
C PRO A 105 1.88 -7.94 -2.60
N LEU A 106 1.18 -8.22 -3.70
CA LEU A 106 1.59 -7.76 -5.04
C LEU A 106 1.52 -6.23 -5.16
N SER A 107 0.46 -5.63 -4.63
CA SER A 107 0.31 -4.17 -4.59
C SER A 107 1.38 -3.52 -3.70
N LEU A 108 1.67 -4.11 -2.54
CA LEU A 108 2.70 -3.62 -1.62
C LEU A 108 4.11 -3.75 -2.20
N GLY A 109 4.41 -4.87 -2.87
CA GLY A 109 5.66 -5.10 -3.57
C GLY A 109 5.91 -4.08 -4.66
N MET A 110 4.89 -3.75 -5.47
CA MET A 110 5.01 -2.66 -6.45
C MET A 110 5.21 -1.29 -5.79
N GLY A 111 4.62 -1.05 -4.62
CA GLY A 111 4.90 0.14 -3.81
C GLY A 111 6.38 0.24 -3.43
N ARG A 112 7.00 -0.87 -3.01
CA ARG A 112 8.42 -0.95 -2.67
C ARG A 112 9.33 -0.68 -3.88
N LEU A 113 9.00 -1.25 -5.04
CA LEU A 113 9.71 -0.92 -6.29
C LEU A 113 9.55 0.56 -6.65
N GLY A 114 8.36 1.13 -6.48
CA GLY A 114 8.12 2.55 -6.65
C GLY A 114 9.02 3.41 -5.75
N CYS A 115 9.26 2.99 -4.51
CA CYS A 115 10.20 3.65 -3.59
C CYS A 115 11.66 3.57 -4.09
N VAL A 116 12.09 2.42 -4.63
CA VAL A 116 13.43 2.27 -5.22
C VAL A 116 13.65 3.26 -6.36
N PHE A 117 12.70 3.37 -7.29
CA PHE A 117 12.80 4.32 -8.41
C PHE A 117 12.65 5.78 -8.00
N ALA A 118 11.93 6.05 -6.90
CA ALA A 118 11.78 7.41 -6.37
C ALA A 118 12.95 7.82 -5.46
N GLY A 119 13.80 6.88 -5.03
CA GLY A 119 14.88 7.15 -4.07
C GLY A 119 14.40 7.51 -2.66
N CYS A 120 13.12 7.25 -2.35
CA CYS A 120 12.56 7.54 -1.04
C CYS A 120 12.60 6.29 -0.17
N CYS A 121 13.03 6.42 1.09
CA CYS A 121 13.28 5.33 2.06
C CYS A 121 14.59 4.54 1.85
N PRO A 122 15.77 5.19 1.95
CA PRO A 122 17.05 4.54 1.69
C PRO A 122 17.56 3.64 2.83
N GLY A 123 16.85 3.57 3.96
CA GLY A 123 17.22 2.73 5.10
C GLY A 123 18.32 3.33 5.99
N VAL A 124 18.79 2.50 6.92
CA VAL A 124 19.78 2.86 7.95
C VAL A 124 21.18 2.96 7.32
N PRO A 125 22.00 3.98 7.66
CA PRO A 125 23.39 4.06 7.22
C PRO A 125 24.18 2.84 7.70
N LEU A 126 25.05 2.33 6.84
CA LEU A 126 25.91 1.19 7.10
C LEU A 126 27.37 1.63 7.10
N ASP A 127 28.18 0.98 7.94
CA ASP A 127 29.63 1.08 7.82
C ASP A 127 30.10 0.43 6.52
N ALA A 128 31.11 1.03 5.88
CA ALA A 128 31.66 0.59 4.60
C ALA A 128 32.24 -0.85 4.63
N SER A 129 32.54 -1.38 5.81
CA SER A 129 33.02 -2.76 6.02
C SER A 129 31.90 -3.81 6.05
N SER A 130 30.63 -3.40 6.10
CA SER A 130 29.50 -4.33 6.15
C SER A 130 29.32 -5.07 4.82
N PRO A 131 29.04 -6.39 4.82
CA PRO A 131 28.76 -7.15 3.60
C PRO A 131 27.60 -6.56 2.78
N TRP A 132 26.64 -5.93 3.47
CA TRP A 132 25.45 -5.30 2.89
C TRP A 132 25.73 -3.96 2.21
N ALA A 133 26.88 -3.32 2.50
CA ALA A 133 27.30 -2.09 1.82
C ALA A 133 27.48 -2.30 0.30
N ARG A 134 27.86 -3.51 -0.12
CA ARG A 134 28.00 -3.87 -1.55
C ARG A 134 26.66 -3.98 -2.30
N VAL A 135 25.56 -4.15 -1.57
CA VAL A 135 24.19 -4.25 -2.10
C VAL A 135 23.44 -2.91 -1.91
N SER A 136 24.10 -1.91 -1.32
CA SER A 136 23.50 -0.59 -1.18
C SER A 136 23.24 0.03 -2.56
N LEU A 137 22.03 0.56 -2.74
CA LEU A 137 21.70 1.34 -3.93
C LEU A 137 22.54 2.61 -3.90
N ALA A 138 23.37 2.82 -4.93
CA ALA A 138 24.24 3.98 -5.12
C ALA A 138 23.44 5.26 -5.48
N LEU A 139 22.37 5.53 -4.75
CA LEU A 139 21.51 6.71 -4.88
C LEU A 139 21.87 7.80 -3.86
N HIS A 140 22.73 7.49 -2.88
CA HIS A 140 23.16 8.39 -1.82
C HIS A 140 24.67 8.26 -1.56
N ASP A 141 25.29 9.34 -1.09
CA ASP A 141 26.76 9.44 -0.87
C ASP A 141 27.32 8.44 0.14
N GLU A 142 26.47 7.88 1.02
CA GLU A 142 26.85 6.87 2.01
C GLU A 142 26.16 5.52 1.75
N PRO A 143 26.86 4.39 1.96
CA PRO A 143 26.26 3.07 1.82
C PRO A 143 25.15 2.88 2.88
N ARG A 144 23.94 2.52 2.43
CA ARG A 144 22.77 2.31 3.28
C ARG A 144 22.15 0.93 3.08
N PHE A 145 21.49 0.42 4.13
CA PHE A 145 20.83 -0.88 4.07
C PHE A 145 19.62 -0.82 3.12
N PRO A 146 19.53 -1.69 2.09
CA PRO A 146 18.48 -1.66 1.08
C PRO A 146 17.15 -2.22 1.62
N ALA A 147 16.53 -1.52 2.58
CA ALA A 147 15.26 -1.88 3.22
C ALA A 147 14.04 -1.86 2.28
N THR A 148 14.22 -1.41 1.04
CA THR A 148 13.19 -1.39 0.00
C THR A 148 13.21 -2.64 -0.87
N LEU A 149 14.28 -3.44 -0.86
CA LEU A 149 14.42 -4.68 -1.65
C LEU A 149 14.16 -5.96 -0.84
N LEU A 150 14.06 -5.85 0.49
CA LEU A 150 13.84 -6.93 1.45
C LEU A 150 12.48 -6.76 2.12
#